data_AF-A0A850RTF0-F1
#
_entry.id   AF-A0A850RTF0-F1
#
_cell.length_a   1.000
_cell.length_b   1.000
_cell.length_c   1.000
_cell.angle_alpha   90.00
_cell.angle_beta   90.00
_cell.angle_gamma   90.00
#
_symmetry.space_group_name_H-M   'P 1'
#
loop_
_entity.id
_entity.type
_entity.pdbx_description
1 polymer ?
#
loop_
_entity_poly.entity_id
_entity_poly.type
_entity_poly.pdbx_seq_one_letter_code
_entity_poly.pdbx_strand_id
1 'polypeptide(L)'
;MDTKTSLLAATLFAFVLVNNSWAAGGLSVDARFDLTDDGIVDASDWQRMTEDTKRAYANESVKALGEDPYAILEGQQTRGDRFLKGLRSVYE
;
A
#
# COMPACT_ATOMS: atom_id res chain seq x y z
N MET A 1 5.34 -62.27 -0.36
CA MET A 1 3.88 -62.49 -0.44
C MET A 1 3.30 -61.75 0.74
N ASP A 2 2.99 -60.46 0.54
CA ASP A 2 1.62 -59.89 0.47
C ASP A 2 1.31 -59.26 1.85
N THR A 3 0.89 -58.00 2.06
CA THR A 3 0.05 -57.09 1.27
C THR A 3 0.16 -55.64 1.80
N LYS A 4 0.24 -54.66 0.87
CA LYS A 4 -0.56 -53.42 0.73
C LYS A 4 -0.81 -52.43 1.90
N THR A 5 -0.77 -51.14 1.52
CA THR A 5 -1.40 -49.92 2.12
C THR A 5 -0.69 -49.33 3.36
N SER A 6 -0.55 -48.02 3.58
CA SER A 6 -1.13 -46.83 2.95
C SER A 6 -0.42 -45.55 3.45
N LEU A 7 -0.45 -44.52 2.60
CA LEU A 7 -0.58 -43.07 2.86
C LEU A 7 0.44 -42.32 3.74
N LEU A 8 1.18 -41.43 3.06
CA LEU A 8 1.21 -39.97 3.27
C LEU A 8 0.79 -39.41 4.65
N ALA A 9 1.73 -38.71 5.31
CA ALA A 9 1.43 -37.45 5.99
C ALA A 9 2.73 -36.64 6.15
N ALA A 10 3.05 -35.86 5.12
CA ALA A 10 3.98 -34.74 5.24
C ALA A 10 3.23 -33.58 5.87
N THR A 11 3.63 -33.14 7.07
CA THR A 11 3.15 -31.87 7.61
C THR A 11 4.31 -31.15 8.30
N LEU A 12 5.01 -30.40 7.45
CA LEU A 12 5.97 -29.35 7.79
C LEU A 12 5.21 -28.23 8.51
N PHE A 13 5.19 -28.23 9.84
CA PHE A 13 4.63 -27.12 10.63
C PHE A 13 5.71 -26.06 10.84
N ALA A 14 6.08 -25.36 9.76
CA ALA A 14 7.04 -24.28 9.78
C ALA A 14 6.33 -22.96 10.16
N PHE A 15 6.70 -22.44 11.32
CA PHE A 15 6.89 -21.02 11.63
C PHE A 15 6.06 -20.01 10.82
N VAL A 16 4.97 -19.53 11.41
CA VAL A 16 4.55 -18.14 11.20
C VAL A 16 4.42 -17.50 12.57
N LEU A 17 5.55 -17.01 13.07
CA LEU A 17 5.56 -15.93 14.05
C LEU A 17 4.93 -14.74 13.36
N VAL A 18 3.65 -14.50 13.66
CA VAL A 18 2.96 -13.27 13.27
C VAL A 18 3.62 -12.15 14.07
N ASN A 19 4.70 -11.59 13.49
CA ASN A 19 5.25 -10.32 13.94
C ASN A 19 4.21 -9.26 13.61
N ASN A 20 3.35 -9.02 14.58
CA ASN A 20 2.46 -7.88 14.66
C ASN A 20 3.35 -6.63 14.82
N SER A 21 4.01 -6.22 13.73
CA SER A 21 4.66 -4.92 13.61
C SER A 21 3.56 -3.88 13.46
N TRP A 22 2.87 -3.58 14.56
CA TRP A 22 1.98 -2.45 14.64
C TRP A 22 2.89 -1.23 14.60
N ALA A 23 2.98 -0.60 13.43
CA ALA A 23 3.61 0.70 13.27
C ALA A 23 2.88 1.66 14.22
N ALA A 24 3.50 1.87 15.39
CA ALA A 24 2.96 2.72 16.43
C ALA A 24 3.09 4.18 15.98
N GLY A 25 1.98 4.80 15.56
CA GLY A 25 1.89 6.25 15.42
C GLY A 25 1.08 6.74 14.23
N GLY A 26 -0.26 6.66 14.33
CA GLY A 26 -1.19 7.12 13.30
C GLY A 26 -1.55 6.02 12.30
N LEU A 27 -2.82 5.97 11.88
CA LEU A 27 -3.20 5.15 10.73
C LEU A 27 -2.24 5.48 9.58
N SER A 28 -1.61 4.47 8.98
CA SER A 28 -0.81 4.67 7.77
C SER A 28 -1.67 5.42 6.75
N VAL A 29 -1.04 6.29 5.94
CA VAL A 29 -1.78 7.01 4.88
C VAL A 29 -2.58 5.99 4.07
N ASP A 30 -1.95 4.88 3.68
CA ASP A 30 -2.56 3.78 2.95
C ASP A 30 -3.86 3.28 3.59
N ALA A 31 -3.92 3.07 4.91
CA ALA A 31 -5.13 2.58 5.59
C ALA A 31 -6.35 3.51 5.44
N ARG A 32 -6.15 4.80 5.12
CA ARG A 32 -7.25 5.76 4.87
C ARG A 32 -7.72 5.76 3.42
N PHE A 33 -6.91 5.22 2.52
CA PHE A 33 -7.09 5.26 1.08
C PHE A 33 -7.21 3.86 0.45
N ASP A 34 -7.04 2.81 1.24
CA ASP A 34 -7.30 1.41 0.91
C ASP A 34 -8.82 1.19 0.75
N LEU A 35 -9.23 0.91 -0.48
CA LEU A 35 -10.61 0.65 -0.90
C LEU A 35 -10.85 -0.84 -1.15
N THR A 36 -9.84 -1.69 -0.96
CA THR A 36 -9.90 -3.14 -1.12
C THR A 36 -9.79 -3.89 0.21
N ASP A 37 -9.42 -3.19 1.29
CA ASP A 37 -9.21 -3.69 2.65
C ASP A 37 -8.10 -4.75 2.70
N ASP A 38 -7.05 -4.58 1.89
CA ASP A 38 -5.87 -5.46 1.85
C ASP A 38 -4.66 -4.91 2.62
N GLY A 39 -4.81 -3.70 3.18
CA GLY A 39 -3.86 -3.01 4.03
C GLY A 39 -2.86 -2.12 3.28
N ILE A 40 -2.93 -2.03 1.95
CA ILE A 40 -2.07 -1.18 1.12
C ILE A 40 -2.90 -0.38 0.10
N VAL A 41 -2.25 0.54 -0.61
CA VAL A 41 -2.86 1.16 -1.79
C VAL A 41 -2.21 0.57 -3.05
N ASP A 42 -2.98 -0.19 -3.79
CA ASP A 42 -2.54 -0.83 -5.03
C ASP A 42 -3.23 -0.27 -6.29
N ALA A 43 -3.02 -0.92 -7.43
CA ALA A 43 -3.64 -0.50 -8.69
C ALA A 43 -5.17 -0.62 -8.67
N SER A 44 -5.72 -1.58 -7.92
CA SER A 44 -7.16 -1.81 -7.76
C SER A 44 -7.80 -0.67 -6.97
N ASP A 45 -7.15 -0.22 -5.89
CA ASP A 45 -7.58 0.97 -5.13
C ASP A 45 -7.51 2.22 -6.01
N TRP A 46 -6.38 2.41 -6.69
CA TRP A 46 -6.14 3.55 -7.56
C TRP A 46 -7.24 3.73 -8.61
N GLN A 47 -7.69 2.64 -9.23
CA GLN A 47 -8.76 2.65 -10.21
C GLN A 47 -10.13 3.01 -9.62
N ARG A 48 -10.34 2.76 -8.32
CA ARG A 48 -11.57 3.11 -7.59
C ARG A 48 -11.54 4.53 -7.03
N MET A 49 -10.37 5.17 -6.96
CA MET A 49 -10.24 6.55 -6.48
C MET A 49 -10.76 7.57 -7.50
N THR A 50 -11.49 8.56 -6.99
CA THR A 50 -11.76 9.78 -7.76
C THR A 50 -10.49 10.60 -7.94
N GLU A 51 -10.48 11.52 -8.90
CA GLU A 51 -9.33 12.42 -9.12
C GLU A 51 -9.01 13.28 -7.89
N ASP A 52 -10.03 13.71 -7.16
CA ASP A 52 -9.86 14.44 -5.89
C ASP A 52 -9.26 13.53 -4.81
N THR A 53 -9.69 12.27 -4.74
CA THR A 53 -9.13 11.26 -3.83
C THR A 53 -7.65 10.99 -4.14
N LYS A 54 -7.29 10.84 -5.42
CA LYS A 54 -5.88 10.66 -5.85
C LYS A 54 -5.03 11.86 -5.44
N ARG A 55 -5.54 13.09 -5.61
CA ARG A 55 -4.86 14.32 -5.17
C ARG A 55 -4.71 14.37 -3.64
N ALA A 56 -5.74 13.98 -2.90
CA ALA A 56 -5.69 13.91 -1.44
C ALA A 56 -4.65 12.87 -0.97
N TYR A 57 -4.65 11.67 -1.56
CA TYR A 57 -3.69 10.62 -1.26
C TYR A 57 -2.25 11.08 -1.49
N ALA A 58 -1.98 11.72 -2.64
CA ALA A 58 -0.66 12.28 -2.94
C ALA A 58 -0.23 13.33 -1.90
N ASN A 59 -1.11 14.27 -1.54
CA ASN A 59 -0.78 15.31 -0.57
C ASN A 59 -0.55 14.76 0.84
N GLU A 60 -1.37 13.80 1.28
CA GLU A 60 -1.22 13.17 2.60
C GLU A 60 0.03 12.28 2.66
N SER A 61 0.39 11.62 1.56
CA SER A 61 1.65 10.87 1.43
C SER A 61 2.86 11.78 1.59
N VAL A 62 2.86 12.93 0.92
CA VAL A 62 3.94 13.93 1.06
C VAL A 62 4.01 14.46 2.50
N LYS A 63 2.88 14.75 3.15
CA LYS A 63 2.85 15.15 4.57
C LYS A 63 3.40 14.08 5.48
N ALA A 64 3.08 12.81 5.24
CA ALA A 64 3.57 11.68 6.05
C ALA A 64 5.09 11.48 5.93
N LEU A 65 5.69 11.90 4.81
CA LEU A 65 7.14 11.97 4.63
C LEU A 65 7.79 13.17 5.35
N GLY A 66 7.00 14.01 6.04
CA GLY A 66 7.49 15.21 6.74
C GLY A 66 7.69 16.41 5.81
N GLU A 67 7.10 16.38 4.61
CA GLU A 67 7.27 17.39 3.57
C GLU A 67 5.99 18.21 3.36
N ASP A 68 6.12 19.47 2.94
CA ASP A 68 4.97 20.32 2.58
C ASP A 68 4.49 19.98 1.14
N PRO A 69 3.27 19.46 0.95
CA PRO A 69 2.73 19.19 -0.39
C PRO A 69 2.53 20.45 -1.23
N TYR A 70 2.38 21.62 -0.62
CA TYR A 70 2.11 22.87 -1.33
C TYR A 70 3.39 23.65 -1.67
N ALA A 71 4.57 23.15 -1.27
CA ALA A 71 5.83 23.75 -1.65
C ALA A 71 5.97 23.77 -3.18
N ILE A 72 6.22 24.96 -3.74
CA ILE A 72 6.44 25.15 -5.17
C ILE A 72 7.85 24.67 -5.54
N LEU A 73 7.92 23.76 -6.52
CA LEU A 73 9.15 23.21 -7.07
C LEU A 73 9.47 23.87 -8.42
N GLU A 74 10.58 23.42 -9.03
CA GLU A 74 10.91 23.79 -10.42
C GLU A 74 9.74 23.49 -11.38
N GLY A 75 9.51 24.41 -12.31
CA GLY A 75 8.38 24.32 -13.25
C GLY A 75 7.03 24.77 -12.68
N GLN A 76 7.02 25.50 -11.54
CA GLN A 76 5.82 26.06 -10.91
C GLN A 76 4.77 25.03 -10.46
N GLN A 77 5.12 23.75 -10.38
CA GLN A 77 4.25 22.70 -9.84
C GLN A 77 4.46 22.56 -8.32
N THR A 78 3.42 22.20 -7.59
CA THR A 78 3.57 21.87 -6.16
C THR A 78 4.26 20.51 -6.00
N ARG A 79 4.84 20.27 -4.82
CA ARG A 79 5.40 18.96 -4.48
C ARG A 79 4.36 17.84 -4.54
N GLY A 80 3.14 18.12 -4.07
CA GLY A 80 1.99 17.22 -4.16
C GLY A 80 1.63 16.89 -5.61
N ASP A 81 1.63 17.88 -6.50
CA ASP A 81 1.38 17.65 -7.94
C ASP A 81 2.47 16.78 -8.57
N ARG A 82 3.75 17.01 -8.22
CA ARG A 82 4.87 16.18 -8.69
C ARG A 82 4.73 14.74 -8.21
N PHE A 83 4.36 14.55 -6.95
CA PHE A 83 4.14 13.23 -6.38
C PHE A 83 2.96 12.52 -7.06
N LEU A 84 1.84 13.22 -7.25
CA LEU A 84 0.67 12.71 -7.97
C LEU A 84 1.03 12.27 -9.40
N LYS A 85 1.86 13.04 -10.10
CA LYS A 85 2.38 12.66 -11.42
C LYS A 85 3.19 11.35 -11.37
N GLY A 86 4.00 11.17 -10.33
CA GLY A 86 4.73 9.93 -10.09
C GLY A 86 3.79 8.74 -9.86
N LEU A 87 2.79 8.89 -9.00
CA LEU A 87 1.78 7.85 -8.76
C LEU A 87 1.05 7.44 -10.05
N ARG A 88 0.66 8.42 -10.87
CA ARG A 88 0.06 8.14 -12.19
C ARG A 88 0.95 7.30 -13.07
N SER A 89 2.25 7.60 -13.15
CA SER A 89 3.17 6.81 -13.97
C SER A 89 3.36 5.35 -13.53
N VAL A 90 2.94 5.01 -12.30
CA VAL A 90 3.01 3.65 -11.77
C VAL A 90 1.69 2.90 -11.99
N TYR A 91 0.55 3.58 -11.86
CA TYR A 91 -0.77 2.94 -11.88
C TYR A 91 -1.58 3.17 -13.17
N GLU A 92 -1.13 4.07 -14.06
CA GLU A 92 -1.73 4.42 -15.36
C GLU A 92 -0.72 4.24 -16.51
#